data_AF-A0A1T4SG14-F1
#
_entry.id   AF-A0A1T4SG14-F1
#
_cell.length_a   1.000
_cell.length_b   1.000
_cell.length_c   1.000
_cell.angle_alpha   90.00
_cell.angle_beta   90.00
_cell.angle_gamma   90.00
#
_symmetry.space_group_name_H-M   'P 1'
#
loop_
_entity.id
_entity.type
_entity.pdbx_description
1 polymer ?
#
loop_
_entity_poly.entity_id
_entity_poly.type
_entity_poly.pdbx_seq_one_letter_code
_entity_poly.pdbx_strand_id
1 'polypeptide(L)'
;MYNVLEKLRSGEPLTAKERTVHEQGLVSVLRQLHDELDEAVLHAYGWGDLLPALRIAHGNDQPAEGQTRDDAKRAFDEAILERLVALNAERAAEEARGEIRWLRPEFQNPDAARDRAPEQTRLATDTAGEEQADPDATPVPLPPNTKPQPWPKDTVDQVRAVADLLAASPVPLSIDEIGARFTARGPWKKRLPKLVEMLVALGRAQEQDGKIGSA
;
A
#
# COMPACT_ATOMS: atom_id res chain seq x y z
N MET A 1 16.21 20.90 -1.75
CA MET A 1 16.29 21.03 -0.27
C MET A 1 17.03 19.84 0.32
N TYR A 2 16.52 18.61 0.20
CA TYR A 2 17.17 17.40 0.77
C TYR A 2 18.59 17.12 0.30
N ASN A 3 18.92 17.32 -0.99
CA ASN A 3 20.31 17.17 -1.46
C ASN A 3 21.28 18.16 -0.78
N VAL A 4 20.81 19.38 -0.48
CA VAL A 4 21.60 20.40 0.24
C VAL A 4 21.73 20.03 1.71
N LEU A 5 20.68 19.46 2.31
CA LEU A 5 20.73 18.92 3.67
C LEU A 5 21.76 17.79 3.79
N GLU A 6 21.76 16.82 2.87
CA GLU A 6 22.74 15.73 2.91
C GLU A 6 24.18 16.24 2.74
N LYS A 7 24.40 17.24 1.87
CA LYS A 7 25.71 17.90 1.78
C LYS A 7 26.14 18.59 3.06
N LEU A 8 25.21 19.23 3.78
CA LEU A 8 25.51 19.78 5.10
C LEU A 8 25.84 18.72 6.14
N ARG A 9 25.20 17.54 6.05
CA ARG A 9 25.46 16.40 6.94
C ARG A 9 26.79 15.71 6.62
N SER A 10 27.18 15.65 5.34
CA SER A 10 28.49 15.12 4.91
C SER A 10 29.63 16.12 5.05
N GLY A 11 29.34 17.40 5.31
CA GLY A 11 30.34 18.47 5.40
C GLY A 11 30.89 18.93 4.04
N GLU A 12 30.21 18.59 2.95
CA GLU A 12 30.59 18.99 1.60
C GLU A 12 30.37 20.49 1.35
N PRO A 13 31.26 21.16 0.61
CA PRO A 13 31.10 22.57 0.28
C PRO A 13 29.91 22.79 -0.66
N LEU A 14 29.05 23.75 -0.31
CA LEU A 14 27.90 24.13 -1.13
C LEU A 14 28.30 25.05 -2.31
N THR A 15 27.80 24.73 -3.50
CA THR A 15 27.88 25.58 -4.69
C THR A 15 27.01 26.85 -4.55
N ALA A 16 27.21 27.85 -5.40
CA ALA A 16 26.43 29.09 -5.36
C ALA A 16 24.91 28.84 -5.46
N LYS A 17 24.48 27.94 -6.35
CA LYS A 17 23.07 27.56 -6.49
C LYS A 17 22.53 26.86 -5.23
N GLU A 18 23.34 26.00 -4.63
CA GLU A 18 22.96 25.26 -3.41
C GLU A 18 22.89 26.18 -2.19
N ARG A 19 23.72 27.21 -2.12
CA ARG A 19 23.64 28.26 -1.09
C ARG A 19 22.32 29.04 -1.17
N THR A 20 21.87 29.41 -2.38
CA THR A 20 20.56 30.03 -2.55
C THR A 20 19.42 29.13 -2.04
N VAL A 21 19.50 27.82 -2.32
CA VAL A 21 18.51 26.84 -1.83
C VAL A 21 18.62 26.66 -0.31
N HIS A 22 19.82 26.70 0.25
CA HIS A 22 20.08 26.63 1.69
C HIS A 22 19.39 27.79 2.42
N GLU A 23 19.57 29.01 1.92
CA GLU A 23 19.00 30.23 2.49
C GLU A 23 17.47 30.27 2.34
N GLN A 24 16.95 30.11 1.12
CA GLN A 24 15.51 30.18 0.86
C GLN A 24 14.74 29.03 1.53
N GLY A 25 15.35 27.85 1.59
CA GLY A 25 14.77 26.66 2.20
C GLY A 25 15.01 26.56 3.70
N LEU A 26 15.72 27.51 4.31
CA LEU A 26 16.10 27.49 5.74
C LEU A 26 16.64 26.12 6.17
N VAL A 27 17.53 25.54 5.36
CA VAL A 27 17.89 24.11 5.49
C VAL A 27 18.57 23.79 6.83
N SER A 28 19.24 24.77 7.45
CA SER A 28 19.75 24.61 8.81
C SER A 28 18.65 24.44 9.86
N VAL A 29 17.55 25.20 9.74
CA VAL A 29 16.39 25.08 10.64
C VAL A 29 15.69 23.75 10.40
N LEU A 30 15.53 23.35 9.13
CA LEU A 30 14.99 22.05 8.77
C LEU A 30 15.80 20.91 9.41
N ARG A 31 17.14 20.97 9.33
CA ARG A 31 18.03 20.00 9.99
C ARG A 31 17.75 19.90 11.48
N GLN A 32 17.74 21.04 12.16
CA GLN A 32 17.48 21.10 13.60
C GLN A 32 16.12 20.48 13.96
N LEU A 33 15.06 20.86 13.24
CA LEU A 33 13.71 20.35 13.51
C LEU A 33 13.60 18.84 13.26
N HIS A 34 14.31 18.31 12.25
CA HIS A 34 14.37 16.88 12.03
C HIS A 34 15.10 16.16 13.17
N ASP A 35 16.23 16.70 13.62
CA ASP A 35 16.98 16.12 14.74
C ASP A 35 16.15 16.11 16.04
N GLU A 36 15.45 17.22 16.34
CA GLU A 36 14.55 17.33 17.50
C GLU A 36 13.36 16.37 17.40
N LEU A 37 12.78 16.22 16.19
CA LEU A 37 11.67 15.31 15.96
C LEU A 37 12.11 13.85 16.13
N ASP A 38 13.22 13.46 15.53
CA ASP A 38 13.72 12.09 15.60
C ASP A 38 14.12 11.73 17.04
N GLU A 39 14.70 12.67 17.79
CA GLU A 39 14.95 12.50 19.21
C GLU A 39 13.67 12.31 20.03
N ALA A 40 12.66 13.16 19.82
CA ALA A 40 11.37 13.03 20.48
C ALA A 40 10.68 11.69 20.16
N VAL A 41 10.76 11.23 18.90
CA VAL A 41 10.21 9.94 18.47
C VAL A 41 10.93 8.80 19.17
N LEU A 42 12.27 8.77 19.17
CA LEU A 42 13.02 7.73 19.87
C LEU A 42 12.66 7.70 21.36
N HIS A 43 12.56 8.85 22.01
CA HIS A 43 12.13 8.91 23.41
C HIS A 43 10.69 8.40 23.63
N ALA A 44 9.75 8.71 22.73
CA ALA A 44 8.37 8.24 22.83
C ALA A 44 8.25 6.72 22.76
N TYR A 45 9.12 6.06 21.97
CA TYR A 45 9.21 4.60 21.90
C TYR A 45 10.12 3.98 22.97
N GLY A 46 10.78 4.80 23.81
CA GLY A 46 11.74 4.33 24.82
C GLY A 46 13.08 3.88 24.22
N TRP A 47 13.39 4.30 22.99
CA TRP A 47 14.59 3.94 22.23
C TRP A 47 15.67 5.03 22.21
N GLY A 48 15.71 5.86 23.26
CA GLY A 48 16.69 6.96 23.37
C GLY A 48 18.15 6.49 23.42
N ASP A 49 18.40 5.21 23.68
CA ASP A 49 19.72 4.60 23.61
C ASP A 49 20.30 4.55 22.18
N LEU A 50 19.46 4.71 21.15
CA LEU A 50 19.87 4.78 19.74
C LEU A 50 20.33 6.19 19.30
N LEU A 51 20.13 7.22 20.14
CA LEU A 51 20.50 8.60 19.83
C LEU A 51 21.97 8.79 19.44
N PRO A 52 22.97 8.17 20.10
CA PRO A 52 24.36 8.34 19.71
C PRO A 52 24.62 7.88 18.26
N ALA A 53 24.07 6.72 17.87
CA ALA A 53 24.21 6.21 16.52
C ALA A 53 23.52 7.12 15.49
N LEU A 54 22.31 7.61 15.81
CA LEU A 54 21.56 8.55 14.98
C LEU A 54 22.32 9.87 14.77
N ARG A 55 22.89 10.45 15.83
CA ARG A 55 23.64 11.71 15.75
C ARG A 55 24.88 11.58 14.88
N ILE A 56 25.58 10.45 14.93
CA ILE A 56 26.69 10.16 14.02
C ILE A 56 26.16 10.00 12.59
N ALA A 57 25.07 9.25 12.39
CA ALA A 57 24.44 9.06 11.09
C ALA A 57 23.94 10.39 10.45
N HIS A 58 23.57 11.38 11.26
CA HIS A 58 23.19 12.72 10.83
C HIS A 58 24.37 13.68 10.65
N GLY A 59 25.61 13.24 10.94
CA GLY A 59 26.79 14.11 10.89
C GLY A 59 26.75 15.22 11.94
N ASN A 60 26.07 15.00 13.06
CA ASN A 60 26.08 15.87 14.24
C ASN A 60 27.29 15.58 15.13
N ASP A 61 27.65 14.30 15.27
CA ASP A 61 28.79 13.83 16.05
C ASP A 61 29.80 13.07 15.17
N GLN A 62 31.06 12.99 15.60
CA GLN A 62 32.08 12.22 14.87
C GLN A 62 32.01 10.72 15.23
N PRO A 63 32.22 9.83 14.25
CA PRO A 63 32.32 8.39 14.53
C PRO A 63 33.58 8.06 15.33
N ALA A 64 33.58 6.92 16.00
CA ALA A 64 34.75 6.41 16.70
C ALA A 64 35.90 6.06 15.73
N GLU A 65 37.14 5.96 16.24
CA GLU A 65 38.30 5.58 15.43
C GLU A 65 38.05 4.27 14.67
N GLY A 66 38.16 4.32 13.34
CA GLY A 66 37.96 3.17 12.46
C GLY A 66 36.50 2.90 12.06
N GLN A 67 35.53 3.67 12.53
CA GLN A 67 34.12 3.61 12.08
C GLN A 67 33.80 4.73 11.10
N THR A 68 32.94 4.44 10.13
CA THR A 68 32.41 5.45 9.21
C THR A 68 31.02 5.91 9.66
N ARG A 69 30.58 7.05 9.13
CA ARG A 69 29.19 7.52 9.25
C ARG A 69 28.20 6.48 8.72
N ASP A 70 28.54 5.82 7.62
CA ASP A 70 27.68 4.81 6.99
C ASP A 70 27.55 3.56 7.86
N ASP A 71 28.59 3.19 8.61
CA ASP A 71 28.52 2.10 9.59
C ASP A 71 27.57 2.44 10.75
N ALA A 72 27.65 3.68 11.28
CA ALA A 72 26.73 4.14 12.31
C ALA A 72 25.28 4.19 11.81
N LYS A 73 25.08 4.66 10.56
CA LYS A 73 23.77 4.65 9.90
C LYS A 73 23.23 3.22 9.76
N ARG A 74 24.06 2.28 9.30
CA ARG A 74 23.65 0.88 9.15
C ARG A 74 23.28 0.25 10.51
N ALA A 75 24.11 0.47 11.54
CA ALA A 75 23.85 -0.04 12.88
C ALA A 75 22.55 0.54 13.48
N PHE A 76 22.29 1.83 13.25
CA PHE A 76 21.03 2.46 13.64
C PHE A 76 19.83 1.85 12.90
N ASP A 77 19.91 1.74 11.57
CA ASP A 77 18.84 1.19 10.72
C ASP A 77 18.52 -0.26 11.13
N GLU A 78 19.53 -1.10 11.34
CA GLU A 78 19.38 -2.48 11.80
C GLU A 78 18.67 -2.55 13.17
N ALA A 79 19.13 -1.76 14.15
CA ALA A 79 18.53 -1.73 15.48
C ALA A 79 17.07 -1.25 15.48
N ILE A 80 16.75 -0.24 14.66
CA ILE A 80 15.38 0.25 14.50
C ILE A 80 14.49 -0.80 13.85
N LEU A 81 14.96 -1.43 12.77
CA LEU A 81 14.20 -2.46 12.07
C LEU A 81 13.91 -3.66 12.98
N GLU A 82 14.90 -4.12 13.75
CA GLU A 82 14.72 -5.20 14.72
C GLU A 82 13.62 -4.85 15.74
N ARG A 83 13.69 -3.66 16.34
CA ARG A 83 12.71 -3.21 17.34
C ARG A 83 11.32 -3.02 16.76
N LEU A 84 11.21 -2.48 15.55
CA LEU A 84 9.93 -2.31 14.85
C LEU A 84 9.30 -3.65 14.51
N VAL A 85 10.08 -4.63 14.05
CA VAL A 85 9.59 -5.98 13.75
C VAL A 85 9.10 -6.66 15.04
N ALA A 86 9.86 -6.57 16.13
CA ALA A 86 9.44 -7.10 17.42
C ALA A 86 8.14 -6.43 17.92
N LEU A 87 8.06 -5.09 17.85
CA LEU A 87 6.88 -4.33 18.24
C LEU A 87 5.66 -4.69 17.38
N ASN A 88 5.87 -4.88 16.08
CA ASN A 88 4.81 -5.29 15.16
C ASN A 88 4.31 -6.70 15.47
N ALA A 89 5.21 -7.64 15.79
CA ALA A 89 4.81 -8.98 16.21
C ALA A 89 3.96 -8.95 17.50
N GLU A 90 4.30 -8.10 18.47
CA GLU A 90 3.47 -7.88 19.65
C GLU A 90 2.08 -7.32 19.30
N ARG A 91 2.03 -6.30 18.44
CA ARG A 91 0.75 -5.69 18.01
C ARG A 91 -0.11 -6.70 17.25
N ALA A 92 0.47 -7.47 16.34
CA ALA A 92 -0.23 -8.54 15.62
C ALA A 92 -0.79 -9.60 16.58
N ALA A 93 -0.06 -9.97 17.63
CA ALA A 93 -0.53 -10.88 18.66
C ALA A 93 -1.65 -10.28 19.52
N GLU A 94 -1.61 -8.98 19.82
CA GLU A 94 -2.70 -8.23 20.49
C GLU A 94 -3.96 -8.20 19.61
N GLU A 95 -3.81 -7.86 18.34
CA GLU A 95 -4.92 -7.82 17.37
C GLU A 95 -5.55 -9.19 17.15
N ALA A 96 -4.75 -10.27 17.10
CA ALA A 96 -5.26 -11.64 17.04
C ALA A 96 -6.11 -12.03 18.26
N ARG A 97 -5.90 -11.37 19.41
CA ARG A 97 -6.74 -11.50 20.62
C ARG A 97 -7.91 -10.52 20.64
N GLY A 98 -8.06 -9.67 19.62
CA GLY A 98 -9.08 -8.63 19.52
C GLY A 98 -8.72 -7.33 20.24
N GLU A 99 -7.48 -7.16 20.69
CA GLU A 99 -6.99 -5.94 21.35
C GLU A 99 -6.35 -5.01 20.30
N ILE A 100 -7.06 -3.98 19.84
CA ILE A 100 -6.50 -2.98 18.92
C ILE A 100 -6.06 -1.73 19.68
N ARG A 101 -4.77 -1.41 19.63
CA ARG A 101 -4.20 -0.18 20.22
C ARG A 101 -4.19 0.96 19.21
N TRP A 102 -5.23 1.78 19.26
CA TRP A 102 -5.33 2.98 18.43
C TRP A 102 -4.36 4.07 18.89
N LEU A 103 -3.62 4.66 17.95
CA LEU A 103 -2.77 5.83 18.21
C LEU A 103 -3.60 7.02 18.71
N ARG A 104 -4.85 7.13 18.25
CA ARG A 104 -5.82 8.16 18.62
C ARG A 104 -7.21 7.53 18.79
N PRO A 105 -7.46 6.84 19.92
CA PRO A 105 -8.71 6.10 20.13
C PRO A 105 -9.96 6.95 19.94
N GLU A 106 -9.87 8.25 20.24
CA GLU A 106 -10.99 9.19 20.13
C GLU A 106 -11.40 9.54 18.69
N PHE A 107 -10.54 9.25 17.70
CA PHE A 107 -10.81 9.51 16.27
C PHE A 107 -11.01 8.22 15.46
N GLN A 108 -10.93 7.06 16.09
CA GLN A 108 -11.01 5.77 15.40
C GLN A 108 -12.25 5.00 15.83
N ASN A 109 -12.81 4.20 14.92
CA ASN A 109 -14.06 3.47 15.14
C ASN A 109 -13.79 2.19 15.96
N PRO A 110 -14.02 2.18 17.29
CA PRO A 110 -13.70 1.02 18.13
C PRO A 110 -14.62 -0.17 17.85
N ASP A 111 -15.78 0.06 17.26
CA ASP A 111 -16.76 -0.99 16.94
C ASP A 111 -16.38 -1.76 15.67
N ALA A 112 -15.61 -1.16 14.74
CA ALA A 112 -15.14 -1.85 13.53
C ALA A 112 -14.20 -3.03 13.83
N ALA A 113 -13.48 -2.99 14.96
CA ALA A 113 -12.61 -4.07 15.43
C ALA A 113 -13.39 -5.31 15.91
N ARG A 114 -14.64 -5.12 16.35
CA ARG A 114 -15.50 -6.22 16.83
C ARG A 114 -16.19 -6.97 15.70
N ASP A 115 -16.42 -6.31 14.57
CA ASP A 115 -17.23 -6.82 13.46
C ASP A 115 -16.42 -7.43 12.30
N ARG A 116 -15.08 -7.33 12.29
CA ARG A 116 -14.22 -7.92 11.24
C ARG A 116 -13.11 -8.78 11.81
N ALA A 117 -12.96 -9.99 11.27
CA ALA A 117 -11.74 -10.78 11.44
C ALA A 117 -10.53 -9.99 10.87
N PRO A 118 -9.37 -10.00 11.55
CA PRO A 118 -8.21 -9.25 11.10
C PRO A 118 -7.62 -9.93 9.85
N GLU A 119 -7.96 -9.41 8.67
CA GLU A 119 -7.17 -9.66 7.46
C GLU A 119 -6.18 -8.51 7.29
N GLN A 120 -4.90 -8.82 7.49
CA GLN A 120 -3.81 -7.95 7.08
C GLN A 120 -3.78 -7.94 5.55
N THR A 121 -4.32 -6.89 4.92
CA THR A 121 -4.24 -6.74 3.47
C THR A 121 -2.77 -6.59 3.08
N ARG A 122 -2.22 -7.60 2.40
CA ARG A 122 -0.91 -7.48 1.74
C ARG A 122 -1.00 -6.34 0.74
N LEU A 123 -0.14 -5.33 0.91
CA LEU A 123 0.06 -4.30 -0.09
C LEU A 123 0.74 -4.98 -1.29
N ALA A 124 0.01 -5.14 -2.39
CA ALA A 124 0.58 -5.60 -3.65
C ALA A 124 1.54 -4.53 -4.15
N THR A 125 2.83 -4.69 -3.87
CA THR A 125 3.88 -3.95 -4.56
C THR A 125 4.08 -4.60 -5.91
N ASP A 126 3.82 -3.87 -7.00
CA ASP A 126 4.13 -4.27 -8.37
C ASP A 126 5.66 -4.31 -8.58
N THR A 127 6.34 -5.25 -7.92
CA THR A 127 7.70 -5.65 -8.26
C THR A 127 7.60 -6.88 -9.13
N ALA A 128 7.71 -6.63 -10.45
CA ALA A 128 7.95 -7.65 -11.45
C ALA A 128 9.12 -8.55 -11.02
N GLY A 129 8.85 -9.84 -10.88
CA GLY A 129 9.84 -10.83 -10.47
C GLY A 129 9.23 -12.22 -10.31
N GLU A 130 9.00 -12.87 -11.46
CA GLU A 130 9.06 -14.33 -11.65
C GLU A 130 8.53 -15.22 -10.50
N GLU A 131 7.22 -15.43 -10.47
CA GLU A 131 6.66 -16.59 -9.75
C GLU A 131 6.97 -17.87 -10.53
N GLN A 132 7.96 -18.60 -10.03
CA GLN A 132 8.14 -20.02 -10.31
C GLN A 132 6.88 -20.77 -9.88
N ALA A 133 6.18 -21.32 -10.86
CA ALA A 133 5.02 -22.16 -10.66
C ALA A 133 5.42 -23.43 -9.89
N ASP A 134 4.86 -23.57 -8.68
CA ASP A 134 4.88 -24.79 -7.89
C ASP A 134 3.91 -25.80 -8.55
N PRO A 135 4.35 -26.99 -9.02
CA PRO A 135 3.54 -27.87 -9.85
C PRO A 135 2.59 -28.80 -9.07
N ASP A 136 2.37 -28.58 -7.77
CA ASP A 136 1.53 -29.47 -6.94
C ASP A 136 0.32 -28.76 -6.29
N ALA A 137 -0.28 -27.81 -7.02
CA ALA A 137 -1.62 -27.34 -6.73
C ALA A 137 -2.65 -28.27 -7.37
N THR A 138 -3.15 -29.20 -6.56
CA THR A 138 -4.36 -29.98 -6.83
C THR A 138 -5.50 -29.06 -7.31
N PRO A 139 -6.24 -29.41 -8.39
CA PRO A 139 -7.25 -28.53 -8.95
C PRO A 139 -8.42 -28.42 -7.96
N VAL A 140 -8.53 -27.26 -7.30
CA VAL A 140 -9.71 -26.93 -6.50
C VAL A 140 -10.88 -26.76 -7.49
N PRO A 141 -11.97 -27.54 -7.34
CA PRO A 141 -13.07 -27.53 -8.29
C PRO A 141 -13.83 -26.19 -8.22
N LEU A 142 -14.23 -25.72 -9.40
CA LEU A 142 -15.13 -24.58 -9.62
C LEU A 142 -16.36 -24.64 -8.69
N PRO A 143 -16.72 -23.57 -7.96
CA PRO A 143 -18.02 -23.50 -7.32
C PRO A 143 -19.13 -23.45 -8.39
N PRO A 144 -20.22 -24.24 -8.23
CA PRO A 144 -21.25 -24.39 -9.24
C PRO A 144 -22.28 -23.26 -9.22
N ASN A 145 -22.67 -22.83 -10.42
CA ASN A 145 -24.04 -22.44 -10.78
C ASN A 145 -24.71 -21.34 -9.93
N THR A 146 -24.25 -20.08 -10.08
CA THR A 146 -25.06 -18.91 -9.73
C THR A 146 -26.31 -18.90 -10.62
N LYS A 147 -27.50 -19.00 -10.02
CA LYS A 147 -28.77 -18.90 -10.76
C LYS A 147 -28.76 -17.64 -11.63
N PRO A 148 -29.07 -17.73 -12.93
CA PRO A 148 -28.96 -16.60 -13.83
C PRO A 148 -29.93 -15.50 -13.41
N GLN A 149 -29.43 -14.27 -13.29
CA GLN A 149 -30.23 -13.14 -12.83
C GLN A 149 -31.17 -12.65 -13.94
N PRO A 150 -32.39 -12.18 -13.60
CA PRO A 150 -33.29 -11.60 -14.60
C PRO A 150 -32.71 -10.29 -15.15
N TRP A 151 -32.71 -10.12 -16.48
CA TRP A 151 -32.17 -8.91 -17.11
C TRP A 151 -33.04 -7.68 -16.77
N PRO A 152 -32.48 -6.62 -16.20
CA PRO A 152 -33.22 -5.38 -15.90
C PRO A 152 -33.75 -4.70 -17.16
N LYS A 153 -34.88 -4.01 -17.07
CA LYS A 153 -35.47 -3.28 -18.21
C LYS A 153 -34.85 -1.89 -18.40
N ASP A 154 -34.47 -1.24 -17.30
CA ASP A 154 -33.89 0.10 -17.28
C ASP A 154 -32.40 0.07 -17.64
N THR A 155 -31.96 1.07 -18.40
CA THR A 155 -30.58 1.13 -18.93
C THR A 155 -29.54 1.33 -17.84
N VAL A 156 -29.85 2.12 -16.81
CA VAL A 156 -28.95 2.36 -15.67
C VAL A 156 -28.75 1.07 -14.86
N ASP A 157 -29.84 0.32 -14.64
CA ASP A 157 -29.79 -0.95 -13.92
C ASP A 157 -29.09 -2.05 -14.72
N GLN A 158 -29.19 -2.03 -16.05
CA GLN A 158 -28.40 -2.92 -16.93
C GLN A 158 -26.90 -2.69 -16.78
N VAL A 159 -26.46 -1.42 -16.75
CA VAL A 159 -25.04 -1.07 -16.56
C VAL A 159 -24.56 -1.52 -15.19
N ARG A 160 -25.36 -1.27 -14.14
CA ARG A 160 -25.05 -1.66 -12.77
C ARG A 160 -24.94 -3.18 -12.62
N ALA A 161 -25.89 -3.92 -13.18
CA ALA A 161 -25.89 -5.38 -13.12
C ALA A 161 -24.66 -6.01 -13.81
N VAL A 162 -24.22 -5.45 -14.94
CA VAL A 162 -23.00 -5.91 -15.63
C VAL A 162 -21.75 -5.53 -14.83
N ALA A 163 -21.69 -4.33 -14.25
CA ALA A 163 -20.57 -3.90 -13.41
C ALA A 163 -20.44 -4.75 -12.13
N ASP A 164 -21.55 -5.03 -11.45
CA ASP A 164 -21.58 -5.86 -10.24
C ASP A 164 -21.14 -7.31 -10.55
N LEU A 165 -21.52 -7.84 -11.73
CA LEU A 165 -21.08 -9.15 -12.19
C LEU A 165 -19.58 -9.21 -12.46
N LEU A 166 -19.02 -8.17 -13.10
CA LEU A 166 -17.58 -8.08 -13.36
C LEU A 166 -16.79 -7.91 -12.06
N ALA A 167 -17.29 -7.11 -11.11
CA ALA A 167 -16.67 -6.92 -9.80
C ALA A 167 -16.73 -8.19 -8.92
N ALA A 168 -17.77 -9.00 -9.06
CA ALA A 168 -17.92 -10.26 -8.33
C ALA A 168 -17.14 -11.44 -8.97
N SER A 169 -16.61 -11.27 -10.19
CA SER A 169 -15.87 -12.33 -10.89
C SER A 169 -14.36 -12.17 -10.68
N PRO A 170 -13.67 -13.13 -10.04
CA PRO A 170 -12.22 -13.09 -9.88
C PRO A 170 -11.46 -13.48 -11.17
N VAL A 171 -12.17 -13.92 -12.22
CA VAL A 171 -11.60 -14.32 -13.51
C VAL A 171 -12.18 -13.42 -14.61
N PRO A 172 -11.38 -12.96 -15.58
CA PRO A 172 -11.87 -12.15 -16.69
C PRO A 172 -12.82 -12.99 -17.57
N LEU A 173 -14.00 -12.43 -17.85
CA LEU A 173 -15.12 -13.11 -18.51
C LEU A 173 -15.26 -12.65 -19.96
N SER A 174 -15.55 -13.59 -20.86
CA SER A 174 -15.96 -13.27 -22.23
C SER A 174 -17.40 -12.74 -22.29
N ILE A 175 -17.74 -12.05 -23.39
CA ILE A 175 -19.08 -11.52 -23.63
C ILE A 175 -20.15 -12.63 -23.57
N ASP A 176 -19.84 -13.82 -24.09
CA ASP A 176 -20.75 -14.95 -24.09
C ASP A 176 -20.97 -15.53 -22.68
N GLU A 177 -19.92 -15.55 -21.85
CA GLU A 177 -20.01 -15.97 -20.45
C GLU A 177 -20.81 -14.97 -19.61
N ILE A 178 -20.62 -13.66 -19.82
CA ILE A 178 -21.45 -12.61 -19.22
C ILE A 178 -22.91 -12.81 -19.63
N GLY A 179 -23.16 -13.07 -20.92
CA GLY A 179 -24.49 -13.33 -21.45
C GLY A 179 -25.15 -14.61 -20.91
N ALA A 180 -24.37 -15.59 -20.43
CA ALA A 180 -24.90 -16.79 -19.79
C ALA A 180 -25.35 -16.56 -18.33
N ARG A 181 -24.88 -15.48 -17.68
CA ARG A 181 -25.22 -15.12 -16.30
C ARG A 181 -26.56 -14.39 -16.16
N PHE A 182 -27.18 -14.01 -17.27
CA PHE A 182 -28.46 -13.31 -17.29
C PHE A 182 -29.53 -14.03 -18.10
N THR A 183 -30.80 -13.88 -17.69
CA THR A 183 -31.98 -14.42 -18.39
C THR A 183 -33.00 -13.34 -18.69
N ALA A 184 -33.43 -13.24 -19.95
CA ALA A 184 -34.60 -12.45 -20.34
C ALA A 184 -35.13 -12.84 -21.74
N ARG A 185 -36.40 -12.52 -21.99
CA ARG A 185 -37.01 -12.62 -23.32
C ARG A 185 -36.66 -11.37 -24.16
N GLY A 186 -36.11 -11.59 -25.36
CA GLY A 186 -35.87 -10.53 -26.36
C GLY A 186 -34.40 -10.39 -26.78
N PRO A 187 -34.08 -9.48 -27.71
CA PRO A 187 -32.75 -9.33 -28.32
C PRO A 187 -31.77 -8.54 -27.43
N TRP A 188 -31.82 -8.69 -26.11
CA TRP A 188 -31.00 -7.93 -25.16
C TRP A 188 -29.50 -8.23 -25.29
N LYS A 189 -29.13 -9.46 -25.69
CA LYS A 189 -27.73 -9.85 -25.94
C LYS A 189 -27.02 -8.96 -26.97
N LYS A 190 -27.76 -8.36 -27.91
CA LYS A 190 -27.21 -7.42 -28.91
C LYS A 190 -26.75 -6.09 -28.31
N ARG A 191 -27.24 -5.75 -27.10
CA ARG A 191 -26.88 -4.52 -26.39
C ARG A 191 -25.67 -4.69 -25.48
N LEU A 192 -25.33 -5.93 -25.13
CA LEU A 192 -24.27 -6.25 -24.18
C LEU A 192 -22.90 -5.70 -24.61
N PRO A 193 -22.46 -5.82 -25.88
CA PRO A 193 -21.15 -5.28 -26.30
C PRO A 193 -21.05 -3.76 -26.11
N LYS A 194 -22.12 -3.02 -26.43
CA LYS A 194 -22.16 -1.55 -26.29
C LYS A 194 -22.15 -1.10 -24.83
N LEU A 195 -22.73 -1.89 -23.92
CA LEU A 195 -22.70 -1.59 -22.48
C LEU A 195 -21.32 -1.85 -21.87
N VAL A 196 -20.64 -2.92 -22.31
CA VAL A 196 -19.27 -3.21 -21.93
C VAL A 196 -18.32 -2.11 -22.42
N GLU A 197 -18.42 -1.71 -23.68
CA GLU A 197 -17.62 -0.61 -24.25
C GLU A 197 -17.78 0.68 -23.44
N MET A 198 -19.00 0.99 -23.01
CA MET A 198 -19.26 2.13 -22.13
C MET A 198 -18.62 1.96 -20.74
N LEU A 199 -18.67 0.76 -20.15
CA LEU A 199 -18.01 0.50 -18.86
C LEU A 199 -16.48 0.59 -18.95
N VAL A 200 -15.89 0.16 -20.07
CA VAL A 200 -14.46 0.34 -20.36
C VAL A 200 -14.12 1.81 -20.51
N ALA A 201 -14.91 2.59 -21.26
CA ALA A 201 -14.71 4.03 -21.40
C ALA A 201 -14.84 4.80 -20.07
N LEU A 202 -15.66 4.30 -19.14
CA LEU A 202 -15.80 4.85 -17.78
C LEU A 202 -14.71 4.35 -16.81
N GLY A 203 -13.78 3.51 -17.26
CA GLY A 203 -12.72 2.93 -16.42
C GLY A 203 -13.24 2.00 -15.33
N ARG A 204 -14.42 1.39 -15.54
CA ARG A 204 -15.05 0.43 -14.60
C ARG A 204 -14.87 -1.03 -15.04
N ALA A 205 -14.35 -1.26 -16.24
CA ALA A 205 -13.98 -2.56 -16.77
C ALA A 205 -12.70 -2.44 -17.60
N GLN A 206 -11.89 -3.49 -17.66
CA GLN A 206 -10.72 -3.57 -18.53
C GLN A 206 -10.88 -4.74 -19.49
N GLU A 207 -10.56 -4.52 -20.77
CA GLU A 207 -10.50 -5.56 -21.80
C GLU A 207 -9.04 -5.97 -22.00
N GLN A 208 -8.72 -7.24 -21.76
CA GLN A 208 -7.43 -7.85 -22.06
C GLN A 208 -7.65 -9.14 -22.85
N ASP A 209 -7.05 -9.25 -24.03
CA ASP A 209 -7.10 -10.43 -24.91
C ASP A 209 -8.52 -10.99 -25.16
N GLY A 210 -9.50 -10.11 -25.37
CA GLY A 210 -10.90 -10.47 -25.65
C GLY A 210 -11.69 -10.94 -24.41
N LYS A 211 -11.15 -10.75 -23.21
CA LYS A 211 -11.82 -11.01 -21.93
C LYS A 211 -11.97 -9.71 -21.14
N ILE A 212 -13.07 -9.61 -20.41
CA ILE A 212 -13.48 -8.41 -19.68
C ILE A 212 -13.32 -8.69 -18.19
N GLY A 213 -12.43 -7.95 -17.53
CA GLY A 213 -12.27 -7.95 -16.07
C GLY A 213 -12.80 -6.67 -15.44
N SER A 214 -12.94 -6.66 -14.11
CA SER A 214 -13.08 -5.40 -13.37
C SER A 214 -11.82 -4.56 -13.55
N ALA A 215 -11.99 -3.25 -13.70
CA ALA A 215 -10.88 -2.29 -13.62
C ALA A 215 -10.38 -2.10 -12.19
#